data_AF-A0A976LHN1-F1
#
_entry.id   AF-A0A976LHN1-F1
#
_cell.length_a   1.000
_cell.length_b   1.000
_cell.length_c   1.000
_cell.angle_alpha   90.00
_cell.angle_beta   90.00
_cell.angle_gamma   90.00
#
_symmetry.space_group_name_H-M   'P 1'
#
loop_
_entity.id
_entity.type
_entity.pdbx_description
1 polymer ?
#
loop_
_entity_poly.entity_id
_entity_poly.type
_entity_poly.pdbx_seq_one_letter_code
_entity_poly.pdbx_strand_id
1 'polypeptide(L)'
;MINYTHSFIVSLIFTVFFETLALVLLIRKFFNINKERIGNAQLLFAGFFASFLTMPYVWYVFPNLAGWTHDVSVHYGEIFAFLLEALFYRIYLKTNTKNSLLISLICNSVSYSLGFFLRSKGLWFYW
;
A
#
# COMPACT_ATOMS: atom_id res chain seq x y z
N MET A 1 8.36 -18.33 18.47
CA MET A 1 7.89 -18.40 17.07
C MET A 1 6.69 -17.47 16.97
N ILE A 2 6.82 -16.30 16.36
CA ILE A 2 5.66 -15.43 16.15
C ILE A 2 4.73 -16.17 15.17
N ASN A 3 3.45 -16.30 15.52
CA ASN A 3 2.46 -16.93 14.64
C ASN A 3 2.35 -16.12 13.33
N TYR A 4 2.29 -16.79 12.17
CA TYR A 4 2.13 -16.15 10.85
C TYR A 4 1.06 -15.05 10.86
N THR A 5 -0.09 -15.32 11.50
CA THR A 5 -1.19 -14.36 11.64
C THR A 5 -0.76 -13.08 12.36
N HIS A 6 0.06 -13.18 13.40
CA HIS A 6 0.57 -12.03 14.13
C HIS A 6 1.52 -11.20 13.27
N SER A 7 2.47 -11.82 12.57
CA SER A 7 3.36 -11.09 11.64
C SER A 7 2.58 -10.43 10.51
N PHE A 8 1.55 -11.10 9.96
CA PHE A 8 0.66 -10.54 8.95
C PHE A 8 -0.07 -9.30 9.46
N ILE A 9 -0.70 -9.37 10.64
CA ILE A 9 -1.43 -8.25 11.22
C ILE A 9 -0.49 -7.07 11.53
N VAL A 10 0.71 -7.35 12.09
CA VAL A 10 1.70 -6.31 12.39
C VAL A 10 2.15 -5.60 11.11
N SER A 11 2.53 -6.35 10.09
CA SER A 11 2.89 -5.79 8.78
C SER A 11 1.73 -5.04 8.15
N LEU A 12 0.49 -5.52 8.27
CA LEU A 12 -0.70 -4.85 7.75
C LEU A 12 -0.91 -3.48 8.38
N ILE A 13 -0.94 -3.43 9.72
CA ILE A 13 -1.13 -2.18 10.47
C ILE A 13 0.00 -1.21 10.14
N PHE A 14 1.24 -1.71 10.08
CA PHE A 14 2.41 -0.91 9.77
C PHE A 14 2.33 -0.33 8.35
N THR A 15 2.04 -1.15 7.34
CA THR A 15 1.89 -0.71 5.95
C THR A 15 0.77 0.32 5.82
N VAL A 16 -0.42 0.01 6.34
CA VAL A 16 -1.58 0.92 6.34
C VAL A 16 -1.21 2.27 6.95
N PHE A 17 -0.52 2.27 8.09
CA PHE A 17 -0.12 3.50 8.76
C PHE A 17 0.82 4.35 7.90
N PHE A 18 1.89 3.77 7.38
CA PHE A 18 2.90 4.52 6.62
C PHE A 18 2.41 4.94 5.23
N GLU A 19 1.62 4.12 4.54
CA GLU A 19 1.00 4.51 3.27
C GLU A 19 -0.05 5.59 3.46
N THR A 20 -0.89 5.49 4.50
CA THR A 20 -1.85 6.55 4.82
C THR A 20 -1.13 7.85 5.16
N LEU A 21 -0.04 7.79 5.94
CA LEU A 21 0.78 8.96 6.24
C LEU A 21 1.40 9.56 4.96
N ALA A 22 1.97 8.73 4.09
CA ALA A 22 2.53 9.16 2.80
C ALA A 22 1.46 9.84 1.94
N LEU A 23 0.27 9.24 1.82
CA LEU A 23 -0.87 9.81 1.10
C LEU A 23 -1.28 11.18 1.65
N VAL A 24 -1.35 11.32 2.99
CA VAL A 24 -1.64 12.60 3.66
C VAL A 24 -0.60 13.65 3.30
N LEU A 25 0.68 13.33 3.40
CA LEU A 25 1.75 14.26 3.08
C LEU A 25 1.73 14.65 1.59
N LEU A 26 1.54 13.69 0.69
CA LEU A 26 1.46 13.97 -0.74
C LEU A 26 0.29 14.88 -1.07
N ILE A 27 -0.92 14.55 -0.62
CA ILE A 27 -2.12 15.34 -0.95
C ILE A 27 -2.08 16.73 -0.33
N ARG A 28 -1.62 16.86 0.92
CA ARG A 28 -1.65 18.14 1.66
C ARG A 28 -0.44 19.02 1.44
N LYS A 29 0.75 18.46 1.29
CA LYS A 29 2.01 19.21 1.21
C LYS A 29 2.59 19.26 -0.19
N PHE A 30 2.48 18.19 -0.96
CA PHE A 30 3.06 18.15 -2.30
C PHE A 30 2.09 18.68 -3.37
N PHE A 31 0.85 18.16 -3.40
CA PHE A 31 -0.18 18.61 -4.33
C PHE A 31 -1.00 19.81 -3.83
N ASN A 32 -0.81 20.23 -2.57
CA ASN A 32 -1.50 21.36 -1.95
C ASN A 32 -3.03 21.33 -2.11
N ILE A 33 -3.64 20.14 -2.05
CA ILE A 33 -5.10 19.99 -2.15
C ILE A 33 -5.72 20.30 -0.79
N ASN A 34 -6.58 21.32 -0.76
CA ASN A 34 -7.22 21.80 0.45
C ASN A 34 -8.28 20.83 1.02
N LYS A 35 -8.69 21.08 2.26
CA LYS A 35 -9.66 20.25 2.99
C LYS A 35 -11.07 20.33 2.42
N GLU A 36 -11.40 21.42 1.73
CA GLU A 36 -12.70 21.62 1.07
C GLU A 36 -12.89 20.66 -0.10
N ARG A 37 -11.81 20.39 -0.87
CA ARG A 37 -11.87 19.47 -2.00
C ARG A 37 -11.80 17.99 -1.58
N ILE A 38 -10.92 17.67 -0.64
CA ILE A 38 -10.77 16.31 -0.10
C ILE A 38 -10.75 16.42 1.41
N GLY A 39 -11.74 15.85 2.10
CA GLY A 39 -11.81 15.86 3.56
C GLY A 39 -10.75 14.98 4.22
N ASN A 40 -10.41 15.23 5.49
CA ASN A 40 -9.44 14.38 6.21
C ASN A 40 -9.93 12.95 6.39
N ALA A 41 -11.20 12.75 6.72
CA ALA A 41 -11.77 11.41 6.88
C ALA A 41 -11.74 10.62 5.57
N GLN A 42 -12.07 11.27 4.45
CA GLN A 42 -11.98 10.69 3.11
C GLN A 42 -10.55 10.26 2.79
N LEU A 43 -9.57 11.08 3.16
CA LEU A 43 -8.16 10.80 2.91
C LEU A 43 -7.63 9.63 3.74
N LEU A 44 -7.98 9.59 5.03
CA LEU A 44 -7.62 8.48 5.93
C LEU A 44 -8.27 7.18 5.46
N PHE A 45 -9.55 7.24 5.08
CA PHE A 45 -10.24 6.09 4.52
C PHE A 45 -9.58 5.62 3.21
N ALA A 46 -9.18 6.55 2.34
CA ALA A 46 -8.54 6.19 1.09
C ALA A 46 -7.22 5.45 1.31
N GLY A 47 -6.36 5.94 2.22
CA GLY A 47 -5.11 5.26 2.55
C GLY A 47 -5.36 3.89 3.17
N PHE A 48 -6.22 3.81 4.19
CA PHE A 48 -6.58 2.55 4.84
C PHE A 48 -7.13 1.53 3.84
N PHE A 49 -8.10 1.93 3.03
CA PHE A 49 -8.81 1.02 2.14
C PHE A 49 -7.93 0.55 0.99
N ALA A 50 -7.10 1.44 0.43
CA ALA A 50 -6.17 1.11 -0.64
C ALA A 50 -5.21 -0.01 -0.21
N SER A 51 -4.47 0.20 0.90
CA SER A 51 -3.52 -0.78 1.43
C SER A 51 -4.21 -2.08 1.86
N PHE A 52 -5.35 -1.99 2.53
CA PHE A 52 -6.08 -3.16 3.01
C PHE A 52 -6.62 -4.01 1.86
N LEU A 53 -7.00 -3.38 0.74
CA LEU A 53 -7.49 -4.06 -0.45
C LEU A 53 -6.36 -4.76 -1.20
N THR A 54 -5.16 -4.18 -1.30
CA THR A 54 -4.06 -4.72 -2.11
C THR A 54 -3.20 -5.72 -1.35
N MET A 55 -2.92 -5.49 -0.07
CA MET A 55 -1.94 -6.25 0.69
C MET A 55 -2.22 -7.77 0.73
N PRO A 56 -3.46 -8.26 0.95
CA PRO A 56 -3.76 -9.69 0.90
C PRO A 56 -3.48 -10.30 -0.48
N TYR A 57 -3.64 -9.55 -1.57
CA TYR A 57 -3.39 -10.08 -2.90
C TYR A 57 -1.89 -10.22 -3.13
N VAL A 58 -1.10 -9.16 -2.90
CA VAL A 58 0.36 -9.16 -3.10
C VAL A 58 1.05 -10.26 -2.31
N TRP A 59 0.63 -10.44 -1.06
CA TRP A 59 1.37 -11.23 -0.09
C TRP A 59 0.71 -12.58 0.24
N TYR A 60 -0.51 -12.84 -0.22
CA TYR A 60 -1.15 -14.15 -0.04
C TYR A 60 -1.63 -14.76 -1.36
N VAL A 61 -2.37 -14.01 -2.19
CA VAL A 61 -2.90 -14.57 -3.45
C VAL A 61 -1.79 -14.85 -4.47
N PHE A 62 -0.92 -13.88 -4.74
CA PHE A 62 0.16 -14.02 -5.73
C PHE A 62 1.17 -15.12 -5.40
N PRO A 63 1.69 -15.25 -4.16
CA PRO A 63 2.60 -16.34 -3.80
C PRO A 63 1.99 -17.74 -3.91
N ASN A 64 0.66 -17.85 -3.77
CA ASN A 64 -0.05 -19.12 -3.91
C ASN A 64 -0.56 -19.38 -5.34
N LEU A 65 -0.29 -18.46 -6.27
CA LEU A 65 -0.65 -18.63 -7.68
C LEU A 65 0.45 -19.39 -8.42
N ALA A 66 0.07 -20.49 -9.06
CA ALA A 66 0.81 -21.13 -10.17
C ALA A 66 2.29 -21.52 -9.91
N GLY A 67 2.69 -21.81 -8.66
CA GLY A 67 4.03 -22.29 -8.36
C GLY A 67 5.15 -21.30 -8.67
N TRP A 68 4.83 -20.00 -8.68
CA TRP A 68 5.80 -18.94 -8.94
C TRP A 68 6.85 -18.85 -7.83
N THR A 69 8.04 -18.40 -8.18
CA THR A 69 9.05 -18.07 -7.17
C THR A 69 8.61 -16.84 -6.36
N HIS A 70 9.22 -16.65 -5.18
CA HIS A 70 8.96 -15.49 -4.33
C HIS A 70 9.10 -14.17 -5.12
N ASP A 71 10.19 -14.01 -5.86
CA ASP A 71 10.49 -12.77 -6.57
C ASP A 71 9.49 -12.47 -7.69
N VAL A 72 9.08 -13.49 -8.45
CA VAL A 72 8.06 -13.34 -9.50
C VAL A 72 6.73 -12.94 -8.88
N SER A 73 6.32 -13.60 -7.80
CA SER A 73 5.07 -13.32 -7.09
C SER A 73 5.02 -11.88 -6.57
N VAL A 74 6.11 -11.43 -5.93
CA VAL A 74 6.21 -10.05 -5.43
C VAL A 74 6.21 -9.07 -6.58
N HIS A 75 6.96 -9.30 -7.65
CA HIS A 75 7.04 -8.37 -8.77
C HIS A 75 5.67 -8.12 -9.42
N TYR A 76 4.92 -9.19 -9.72
CA TYR A 76 3.57 -9.04 -10.28
C TYR A 76 2.56 -8.52 -9.26
N GLY A 77 2.70 -8.89 -7.99
CA GLY A 77 1.86 -8.39 -6.89
C GLY A 77 2.00 -6.88 -6.70
N GLU A 78 3.22 -6.35 -6.69
CA GLU A 78 3.46 -4.91 -6.55
C GLU A 78 2.95 -4.11 -7.76
N ILE A 79 3.12 -4.63 -8.99
CA ILE A 79 2.51 -4.02 -10.19
C ILE A 79 0.98 -3.98 -10.06
N PHE A 80 0.38 -5.08 -9.59
CA PHE A 80 -1.06 -5.13 -9.35
C PHE A 80 -1.49 -4.10 -8.31
N ALA A 81 -0.81 -4.03 -7.16
CA ALA A 81 -1.12 -3.07 -6.11
C ALA A 81 -1.02 -1.63 -6.61
N PHE A 82 0.09 -1.30 -7.28
CA PHE A 82 0.32 0.01 -7.89
C PHE A 82 -0.83 0.44 -8.82
N LEU A 83 -1.24 -0.44 -9.74
CA LEU A 83 -2.30 -0.11 -10.69
C LEU A 83 -3.67 -0.01 -10.02
N LEU A 84 -3.98 -0.91 -9.09
CA LEU A 84 -5.28 -0.94 -8.41
C LEU A 84 -5.45 0.26 -7.48
N GLU A 85 -4.41 0.62 -6.74
CA GLU A 85 -4.42 1.81 -5.87
C GLU A 85 -4.50 3.08 -6.69
N ALA A 86 -3.73 3.21 -7.77
CA ALA A 86 -3.82 4.37 -8.65
C ALA A 86 -5.24 4.52 -9.24
N LEU A 87 -5.86 3.42 -9.65
CA LEU A 87 -7.25 3.41 -10.12
C LEU A 87 -8.22 3.82 -9.00
N PHE A 88 -8.05 3.27 -7.80
CA PHE A 88 -8.87 3.59 -6.65
C PHE A 88 -8.76 5.07 -6.26
N TYR A 89 -7.55 5.64 -6.17
CA TYR A 89 -7.35 7.06 -5.90
C TYR A 89 -7.97 7.94 -6.99
N ARG A 90 -7.84 7.56 -8.26
CA ARG A 90 -8.47 8.28 -9.38
C ARG A 90 -9.99 8.34 -9.22
N ILE A 91 -10.63 7.23 -8.88
CA ILE A 91 -12.10 7.13 -8.77
C ILE A 91 -12.58 7.81 -7.48
N TYR A 92 -11.96 7.48 -6.34
CA TYR A 92 -12.43 7.87 -5.01
C TYR A 92 -12.02 9.28 -4.60
N LEU A 93 -10.75 9.66 -4.83
CA LEU A 93 -10.23 11.00 -4.52
C LEU A 93 -10.40 11.99 -5.68
N LYS A 94 -10.83 11.52 -6.86
CA LYS A 94 -11.05 12.35 -8.06
C LYS A 94 -9.79 13.13 -8.46
N THR A 95 -8.60 12.59 -8.18
CA THR A 95 -7.30 13.10 -8.65
C THR A 95 -7.14 12.84 -10.13
N ASN A 96 -6.28 13.57 -10.86
CA ASN A 96 -6.01 13.25 -12.28
C ASN A 96 -5.19 11.95 -12.41
N THR A 97 -5.16 11.35 -13.60
CA THR A 97 -4.45 10.07 -13.82
C THR A 97 -2.97 10.13 -13.43
N LYS A 98 -2.28 11.21 -13.84
CA LYS A 98 -0.86 11.42 -13.52
C LYS A 98 -0.60 11.45 -12.01
N ASN A 99 -1.39 12.22 -11.27
CA ASN A 99 -1.25 12.33 -9.82
C ASN A 99 -1.62 11.02 -9.14
N SER A 100 -2.64 10.30 -9.61
CA SER A 100 -3.06 9.04 -9.00
C SER A 100 -2.00 7.95 -9.15
N LEU A 101 -1.37 7.87 -10.33
CA LEU A 101 -0.21 7.02 -10.56
C LEU A 101 0.96 7.45 -9.66
N LEU A 102 1.31 8.73 -9.64
CA LEU A 102 2.42 9.21 -8.82
C LEU A 102 2.20 8.95 -7.32
N ILE A 103 0.98 9.14 -6.83
CA ILE A 103 0.60 8.87 -5.44
C ILE A 103 0.78 7.39 -5.12
N SER A 104 0.21 6.49 -5.92
CA SER A 104 0.33 5.05 -5.67
C SER A 104 1.78 4.59 -5.76
N LEU A 105 2.53 5.06 -6.77
CA LEU A 105 3.96 4.73 -6.89
C LEU A 105 4.73 5.10 -5.62
N ILE A 106 4.50 6.30 -5.08
CA ILE A 106 5.20 6.75 -3.88
C ILE A 106 4.73 5.98 -2.64
N CYS A 107 3.43 5.75 -2.46
CA CYS A 107 2.91 5.01 -1.30
C CYS A 107 3.46 3.58 -1.29
N ASN A 108 3.35 2.88 -2.41
CA ASN A 108 3.83 1.51 -2.58
C ASN A 108 5.38 1.44 -2.46
N SER A 109 6.11 2.43 -2.98
CA SER A 109 7.58 2.50 -2.78
C SER A 109 7.95 2.68 -1.31
N VAL A 110 7.19 3.50 -0.56
CA VAL A 110 7.40 3.73 0.88
C VAL A 110 7.15 2.44 1.64
N SER A 111 6.04 1.74 1.40
CA SER A 111 5.74 0.49 2.11
C SER A 111 6.70 -0.62 1.74
N TYR A 112 7.06 -0.79 0.46
CA TYR A 112 8.06 -1.76 0.03
C TYR A 112 9.41 -1.52 0.72
N SER A 113 9.88 -0.28 0.74
CA SER A 113 11.14 0.10 1.39
C SER A 113 11.11 -0.14 2.90
N LEU A 114 10.01 0.20 3.57
CA LEU A 114 9.88 -0.03 5.00
C LEU A 114 9.62 -1.52 5.34
N GLY A 115 9.11 -2.30 4.39
CA GLY A 115 9.01 -3.76 4.50
C GLY A 115 10.39 -4.40 4.71
N PHE A 116 11.43 -3.87 4.07
CA PHE A 116 12.82 -4.30 4.32
C PHE A 116 13.24 -4.06 5.78
N PHE A 117 12.83 -2.94 6.39
CA PHE A 117 13.10 -2.66 7.80
C PHE A 117 12.43 -3.69 8.71
N LEU A 118 11.15 -4.02 8.48
CA LEU A 118 10.45 -5.07 9.24
C LEU A 118 11.08 -6.46 9.08
N ARG A 119 11.55 -6.80 7.88
CA ARG A 119 12.31 -8.05 7.60
C ARG A 119 13.57 -8.12 8.45
N SER A 120 14.34 -7.02 8.51
CA SER A 120 15.56 -6.97 9.32
C SER A 120 15.33 -7.19 10.83
N LYS A 121 14.09 -6.98 11.31
CA LYS A 121 13.67 -7.18 12.70
C LYS A 121 12.96 -8.51 12.94
N GLY A 122 12.81 -9.36 11.91
CA GLY A 122 12.09 -10.64 12.02
C GLY A 122 10.59 -10.49 12.27
N LEU A 123 10.02 -9.30 12.01
CA LEU A 123 8.59 -9.01 12.19
C LEU A 123 7.80 -9.19 10.89
N TRP A 124 8.51 -9.37 9.77
CA TRP A 124 7.89 -9.65 8.49
C TRP A 124 7.39 -11.09 8.45
N PHE A 125 6.26 -11.30 7.78
CA PHE A 125 5.80 -12.64 7.48
C PHE A 125 6.66 -13.22 6.36
N TYR A 126 7.18 -14.42 6.56
CA TYR A 126 7.87 -15.17 5.51
C TYR A 126 6.95 -16.33 5.12
N TRP A 127 6.81 -16.55 3.82
CA TRP A 127 6.31 -17.79 3.23
C TRP A 127 7.47 -18.51 2.58
#